data_AF-A0A939I2F9-F1
#
_entry.id   AF-A0A939I2F9-F1
#
_cell.length_a   1.000
_cell.length_b   1.000
_cell.length_c   1.000
_cell.angle_alpha   90.00
_cell.angle_beta   90.00
_cell.angle_gamma   90.00
#
_symmetry.space_group_name_H-M   'P 1'
#
loop_
_entity.id
_entity.type
_entity.pdbx_description
1 polymer ?
#
loop_
_entity_poly.entity_id
_entity_poly.type
_entity_poly.pdbx_seq_one_letter_code
_entity_poly.pdbx_strand_id
1 'polypeptide(L)'
;MRDKLRVYRRVQEYLVWQVRDRRLDWLTLTEGEYVPLQADAEGVLRSEIFPGLWLAVPALLEEDFAGVLAVLQEGLGTSDRGAFVQQFRQVQSDRFSATTIDSK
;
A
#
# COMPACT_ATOMS: atom_id res chain seq x y z
N MET A 1 29.96 6.24 -7.95
CA MET A 1 29.05 6.07 -6.80
C MET A 1 27.74 5.56 -7.35
N ARG A 2 27.76 4.29 -7.73
CA ARG A 2 26.75 3.61 -8.54
C ARG A 2 25.98 2.63 -7.64
N ASP A 3 24.75 2.32 -8.07
CA ASP A 3 24.09 1.02 -7.84
C ASP A 3 23.49 0.70 -6.45
N LYS A 4 22.75 1.62 -5.83
CA LYS A 4 21.73 1.23 -4.81
C LYS A 4 20.27 1.55 -5.20
N LEU A 5 20.06 2.35 -6.24
CA LEU A 5 18.71 2.73 -6.69
C LEU A 5 18.05 1.74 -7.67
N ARG A 6 18.77 0.69 -8.09
CA ARG A 6 18.26 -0.28 -9.08
C ARG A 6 17.41 -1.41 -8.48
N VAL A 7 17.46 -1.60 -7.16
CA VAL A 7 16.75 -2.69 -6.47
C VAL A 7 15.33 -2.29 -6.04
N TYR A 8 15.03 -1.00 -5.90
CA TYR A 8 13.74 -0.53 -5.37
C TYR A 8 12.66 -0.21 -6.42
N ARG A 9 12.94 -0.31 -7.73
CA ARG A 9 11.95 -0.10 -8.82
C ARG A 9 10.92 -1.23 -9.00
N ARG A 10 10.52 -1.90 -7.91
CA ARG A 10 9.50 -2.97 -7.95
C ARG A 10 8.43 -2.81 -6.89
N VAL A 11 8.54 -1.81 -6.02
CA VAL A 11 7.57 -1.57 -4.95
C VAL A 11 6.75 -0.34 -5.35
N GLN A 12 5.44 -0.54 -5.54
CA GLN A 12 4.53 0.50 -6.02
C GLN A 12 4.20 1.53 -4.92
N GLU A 13 4.32 1.16 -3.65
CA GLU A 13 4.04 2.05 -2.52
C GLU A 13 5.09 1.85 -1.41
N TYR A 14 5.53 2.94 -0.79
CA TYR A 14 6.56 2.96 0.22
C TYR A 14 6.11 3.81 1.41
N LEU A 15 6.03 3.19 2.60
CA LEU A 15 5.63 3.86 3.83
C LEU A 15 6.86 4.12 4.71
N VAL A 16 7.04 5.37 5.13
CA VAL A 16 8.09 5.80 6.04
C VAL A 16 7.45 6.33 7.32
N TRP A 17 7.67 5.61 8.42
CA TRP A 17 7.30 6.09 9.74
C TRP A 17 8.52 6.72 10.42
N GLN A 18 8.44 8.04 10.63
CA GLN A 18 9.40 8.80 11.41
C GLN A 18 8.88 9.00 12.84
N VAL A 19 9.19 8.05 13.71
CA VAL A 19 8.71 8.05 15.12
C VAL A 19 9.14 9.33 15.87
N ARG A 20 10.34 9.84 15.60
CA ARG A 20 10.87 11.04 16.27
C ARG A 20 10.18 12.33 15.85
N ASP A 21 9.87 12.47 14.56
CA ASP A 21 9.27 13.67 14.00
C ASP A 21 7.74 13.60 13.95
N ARG A 22 7.17 12.51 14.49
CA ARG A 22 5.73 12.20 14.44
C ARG A 22 5.19 12.45 13.03
N ARG A 23 5.85 11.84 12.05
CA ARG A 23 5.48 11.99 10.65
C ARG A 23 5.38 10.63 9.98
N LEU A 24 4.35 10.49 9.17
CA LEU A 24 4.14 9.36 8.29
C LEU A 24 4.18 9.86 6.86
N ASP A 25 5.21 9.47 6.12
CA ASP A 25 5.32 9.78 4.70
C ASP A 25 4.95 8.51 3.92
N TRP A 26 3.87 8.55 3.16
CA TRP A 26 3.49 7.49 2.23
C TRP A 26 3.83 7.96 0.82
N LEU A 27 4.66 7.22 0.11
CA LEU A 27 5.13 7.55 -1.24
C LEU A 27 4.60 6.51 -2.22
N THR A 28 3.97 6.95 -3.30
CA THR A 28 3.55 6.08 -4.41
C THR A 28 4.49 6.26 -5.59
N LEU A 29 4.74 5.19 -6.35
CA LEU A 29 5.56 5.25 -7.55
C LEU A 29 4.68 5.54 -8.76
N THR A 30 4.65 6.79 -9.20
CA THR A 30 3.88 7.25 -10.36
C THR A 30 4.84 7.64 -11.47
N GLU A 31 4.70 7.03 -12.66
CA GLU A 31 5.55 7.28 -13.83
C GLU A 31 7.07 7.15 -13.60
N GLY A 32 7.47 6.38 -12.57
CA GLY A 32 8.87 6.16 -12.22
C GLY A 32 9.44 7.16 -11.22
N GLU A 33 8.62 8.06 -10.68
CA GLU A 33 8.95 9.00 -9.61
C GLU A 33 8.17 8.69 -8.34
N TYR A 34 8.79 8.91 -7.17
CA TYR A 34 8.10 8.75 -5.89
C TYR A 34 7.37 10.04 -5.53
N VAL A 35 6.05 9.99 -5.49
CA VAL A 35 5.17 11.10 -5.14
C VAL A 35 4.59 10.87 -3.75
N PRO A 36 4.67 11.84 -2.83
CA PRO A 36 4.05 11.71 -1.51
C PRO A 36 2.52 11.77 -1.63
N LEU A 37 1.86 10.75 -1.10
CA LEU A 37 0.42 10.69 -0.94
C LEU A 37 -0.01 11.70 0.11
N GLN A 38 -1.01 12.53 -0.22
CA GLN A 38 -1.58 13.50 0.70
C GLN A 38 -2.71 12.85 1.50
N ALA A 39 -2.75 13.13 2.80
CA ALA A 39 -3.88 12.75 3.63
C ALA A 39 -5.11 13.59 3.24
N ASP A 40 -6.30 13.03 3.43
CA ASP A 40 -7.55 13.75 3.24
C ASP A 40 -7.83 14.76 4.37
N ALA A 41 -9.01 15.39 4.33
CA ALA A 41 -9.44 16.36 5.34
C ALA A 41 -9.54 15.75 6.75
N GLU A 42 -9.75 14.44 6.83
CA GLU A 42 -9.83 13.65 8.05
C GLU A 42 -8.44 13.16 8.53
N GLY A 43 -7.37 13.46 7.80
CA GLY A 43 -6.01 13.04 8.13
C GLY A 43 -5.74 11.56 7.79
N VAL A 44 -6.52 10.97 6.89
CA VAL A 44 -6.41 9.58 6.45
C VAL A 44 -5.66 9.50 5.12
N LEU A 45 -4.61 8.69 5.09
CA LEU A 45 -3.91 8.30 3.87
C LEU A 45 -4.57 7.05 3.29
N ARG A 46 -4.99 7.12 2.02
CA ARG A 46 -5.64 6.01 1.32
C ARG A 46 -4.73 5.46 0.24
N SER A 47 -4.38 4.18 0.33
CA SER A 47 -3.62 3.49 -0.73
C SER A 47 -4.37 3.53 -2.07
N GLU A 48 -3.63 3.77 -3.15
CA GLU A 48 -4.17 3.71 -4.52
C GLU A 48 -4.06 2.30 -5.09
N ILE A 49 -3.10 1.51 -4.60
CA ILE A 49 -2.83 0.14 -5.09
C ILE A 49 -3.61 -0.92 -4.31
N PHE A 50 -3.82 -0.69 -3.01
CA PHE A 50 -4.56 -1.56 -2.11
C PHE A 50 -5.89 -0.90 -1.74
N PRO A 51 -6.96 -1.10 -2.54
CA PRO A 51 -8.26 -0.52 -2.24
C PRO A 51 -8.72 -0.96 -0.85
N GLY A 52 -9.07 0.03 -0.04
CA GLY A 52 -9.50 -0.16 1.36
C GLY A 52 -8.38 -0.14 2.40
N LEU A 53 -7.10 -0.08 1.99
CA LEU A 53 -6.01 0.16 2.94
C LEU A 53 -5.93 1.64 3.27
N TRP A 54 -6.55 2.01 4.40
CA TRP A 54 -6.59 3.38 4.90
C TRP A 54 -5.82 3.47 6.22
N LEU A 55 -4.98 4.49 6.36
CA LEU A 55 -4.19 4.76 7.56
C LEU A 55 -4.50 6.15 8.10
N ALA A 56 -5.05 6.22 9.31
CA ALA A 56 -5.24 7.47 10.02
C ALA A 56 -3.90 7.97 10.58
N VAL A 57 -3.36 9.05 10.00
CA VAL A 57 -2.10 9.64 10.46
C VAL A 57 -2.23 10.12 11.91
N PRO A 58 -3.28 10.87 12.32
CA PRO A 58 -3.40 11.33 13.71
C PRO A 58 -3.37 10.17 14.72
N ALA A 59 -4.12 9.09 14.46
CA ALA A 59 -4.16 7.91 15.32
C ALA A 59 -2.81 7.18 15.38
N LEU A 60 -2.06 7.10 14.27
CA LEU A 60 -0.70 6.54 14.29
C LEU A 60 0.27 7.40 15.10
N LEU A 61 0.12 8.72 15.07
CA LEU A 61 0.97 9.63 15.85
C LEU A 61 0.65 9.63 17.34
N GLU A 62 -0.59 9.29 17.69
CA GLU A 62 -1.07 9.12 19.06
C GLU A 62 -0.88 7.68 19.59
N GLU A 63 -0.29 6.78 18.79
CA GLU A 63 -0.14 5.35 19.08
C GLU A 63 -1.49 4.64 19.33
N ASP A 64 -2.58 5.23 18.84
CA ASP A 64 -3.93 4.66 18.89
C ASP A 64 -4.13 3.66 17.75
N PHE A 65 -3.58 2.46 17.95
CA PHE A 65 -3.75 1.36 17.01
C PHE A 65 -5.21 0.91 16.86
N ALA A 66 -6.08 1.18 17.84
CA ALA A 66 -7.50 0.85 17.75
C ALA A 66 -8.21 1.79 16.76
N GLY A 67 -7.93 3.09 16.82
CA GLY A 67 -8.39 4.08 15.85
C GLY A 67 -7.89 3.80 14.43
N VAL A 68 -6.62 3.43 14.28
CA VAL A 68 -6.06 3.01 12.98
C VAL A 68 -6.80 1.79 12.43
N LEU A 69 -7.05 0.78 13.28
CA LEU A 69 -7.75 -0.43 12.88
C LEU A 69 -9.22 -0.15 12.52
N ALA A 70 -9.88 0.79 13.20
CA ALA A 70 -11.25 1.19 12.88
C ALA A 70 -11.33 1.84 11.48
N VAL A 71 -10.42 2.77 11.16
CA VAL A 71 -10.35 3.41 9.84
C VAL A 71 -9.99 2.39 8.75
N LEU A 72 -9.12 1.43 9.05
CA LEU A 72 -8.83 0.33 8.14
C LEU A 72 -10.09 -0.53 7.87
N GLN A 73 -10.87 -0.84 8.91
CA GLN A 73 -12.11 -1.59 8.76
C GLN A 73 -13.16 -0.84 7.93
N GLU A 74 -13.23 0.49 8.08
CA GLU A 74 -14.09 1.35 7.27
C GLU A 74 -13.67 1.35 5.79
N GLY A 75 -12.38 1.48 5.51
CA GLY A 75 -11.84 1.38 4.16
C GLY A 75 -12.12 0.03 3.50
N LEU A 76 -11.93 -1.06 4.25
CA LEU A 76 -12.25 -2.41 3.80
C LEU A 76 -13.76 -2.65 3.64
N GLY A 77 -14.60 -1.90 4.35
CA GLY A 77 -16.05 -1.96 4.25
C GLY A 77 -16.63 -1.16 3.07
N THR A 78 -15.92 -0.14 2.60
CA THR A 78 -16.33 0.75 1.50
C THR A 78 -15.77 0.31 0.15
N SER A 79 -14.55 -0.22 0.12
CA SER A 79 -14.02 -0.90 -1.07
C SER A 79 -14.86 -2.12 -1.39
N ASP A 80 -15.17 -2.37 -2.68
CA ASP A 80 -15.88 -3.57 -3.13
C ASP A 80 -14.99 -4.80 -2.85
N ARG A 81 -15.06 -5.26 -1.61
CA ARG A 81 -14.25 -6.33 -1.03
C ARG A 81 -14.34 -7.59 -1.88
N GLY A 82 -15.49 -7.80 -2.55
CA GLY A 82 -15.71 -8.89 -3.48
C GLY A 82 -14.85 -8.77 -4.74
N ALA A 83 -14.86 -7.61 -5.39
CA ALA A 83 -14.11 -7.38 -6.62
C ALA A 83 -12.59 -7.49 -6.42
N PHE A 84 -12.04 -6.91 -5.35
CA PHE A 84 -10.61 -6.98 -5.07
C PHE A 84 -10.14 -8.40 -4.71
N VAL A 85 -10.91 -9.14 -3.89
CA VAL A 85 -10.59 -10.55 -3.56
C VAL A 85 -10.64 -11.45 -4.79
N GLN A 86 -11.56 -11.19 -5.74
CA GLN A 86 -11.59 -11.92 -7.01
C GLN A 86 -10.41 -11.58 -7.91
N GLN A 87 -10.05 -10.30 -8.04
CA GLN A 87 -8.87 -9.89 -8.82
C GLN A 87 -7.57 -10.48 -8.24
N PHE A 88 -7.43 -10.54 -6.90
CA PHE A 88 -6.26 -11.13 -6.26
C PHE A 88 -6.18 -12.65 -6.45
N ARG A 89 -7.32 -13.36 -6.47
CA ARG A 89 -7.36 -14.80 -6.83
C ARG A 89 -6.94 -15.04 -8.28
N GLN A 90 -7.36 -14.17 -9.20
CA GLN A 90 -7.05 -14.29 -10.63
C GLN A 90 -5.55 -14.07 -10.91
N VAL A 91 -4.95 -13.03 -10.32
CA VAL A 91 -3.52 -12.69 -10.47
C VAL A 91 -2.60 -13.77 -9.90
N GLN A 92 -3.03 -14.47 -8.83
CA GLN A 92 -2.29 -15.62 -8.31
C GLN A 92 -2.34 -16.80 -9.29
N SER A 93 -3.50 -17.10 -9.90
CA SER A 93 -3.63 -18.19 -10.86
C SER A 93 -2.72 -18.01 -12.10
N ASP A 94 -2.66 -16.80 -12.66
CA ASP A 94 -1.85 -16.52 -13.86
C ASP A 94 -0.34 -16.57 -13.59
N ARG A 95 0.09 -16.29 -12.35
CA ARG A 95 1.51 -16.34 -11.97
C ARG A 95 2.02 -17.76 -11.68
N PHE A 96 1.11 -18.71 -11.42
CA PHE A 96 1.45 -20.13 -11.24
C PHE A 96 1.41 -20.95 -12.54
N SER A 97 0.87 -20.42 -13.65
CA SER A 97 0.87 -21.11 -14.96
C SER A 97 2.08 -20.82 -15.86
N ALA A 98 3.00 -19.93 -15.46
CA ALA A 98 4.19 -19.59 -16.24
C ALA A 98 5.44 -20.46 -15.94
N THR A 99 5.28 -21.58 -15.23
CA THR A 99 6.33 -22.59 -15.03
C THR A 99 5.87 -23.95 -15.56
N THR A 100 5.44 -24.00 -16.81
CA THR A 100 5.55 -25.26 -17.58
C THR A 100 6.95 -25.27 -18.17
N ILE A 101 7.92 -25.71 -17.37
CA ILE A 101 9.23 -26.09 -17.88
C ILE A 101 8.99 -27.37 -18.68
N ASP A 102 8.98 -27.21 -20.00
CA ASP A 102 9.31 -28.25 -20.95
C ASP A 102 10.66 -28.88 -20.53
N SER A 103 10.65 -30.17 -20.20
CA SER A 103 11.85 -31.01 -20.15
C SER A 103 11.43 -32.47 -20.25
N LYS A 104 11.44 -32.92 -21.50
CA LYS A 104 11.67 -34.30 -21.91
C LYS A 104 13.05 -34.79 -21.47
#